data_AF-A0A7W0CL04-F1
#
_entry.id   AF-A0A7W0CL04-F1
#
_cell.length_a   1.000
_cell.length_b   1.000
_cell.length_c   1.000
_cell.angle_alpha   90.00
_cell.angle_beta   90.00
_cell.angle_gamma   90.00
#
_symmetry.space_group_name_H-M   'P 1'
#
loop_
_entity.id
_entity.type
_entity.pdbx_description
1 polymer ?
#
loop_
_entity_poly.entity_id
_entity_poly.type
_entity_poly.pdbx_seq_one_letter_code
_entity_poly.pdbx_strand_id
1 'polypeptide(L)'
;MTASSSEVAALGRDTNAFTGNDFTGAELDGVAFHDIDLRAQRLPGLPGHALIDRVADRVRATLALVERWPDERHRDEARRSLEFLARHRGDEALVTPRDLGRKLPPALRQELFEAIRRRSSDTSPDPGSPPREPGPEAP
;
A
#
# COMPACT_ATOMS: atom_id res chain seq x y z
N MET A 1 -23.07 42.66 19.79
CA MET A 1 -22.53 41.82 18.69
C MET A 1 -21.02 41.92 18.72
N THR A 2 -20.34 40.91 19.25
CA THR A 2 -19.00 40.49 18.84
C THR A 2 -18.88 39.02 19.22
N ALA A 3 -18.75 38.16 18.20
CA ALA A 3 -18.68 36.72 18.36
C ALA A 3 -17.33 36.32 18.94
N SER A 4 -17.40 35.35 19.86
CA SER A 4 -16.29 34.70 20.54
C SER A 4 -15.38 34.03 19.51
N SER A 5 -14.06 34.27 19.63
CA SER A 5 -13.05 33.49 18.92
C SER A 5 -13.09 32.07 19.44
N SER A 6 -13.47 31.14 18.57
CA SER A 6 -13.38 29.71 18.85
C SER A 6 -11.91 29.33 18.97
N GLU A 7 -11.42 29.22 20.20
CA GLU A 7 -10.19 28.50 20.54
C GLU A 7 -10.30 27.07 20.00
N VAL A 8 -9.52 26.77 18.96
CA VAL A 8 -9.26 25.39 18.56
C VAL A 8 -8.37 24.81 19.65
N ALA A 9 -8.98 24.23 20.68
CA ALA A 9 -8.27 23.47 21.69
C ALA A 9 -7.42 22.40 20.99
N ALA A 10 -6.10 22.59 20.99
CA ALA A 10 -5.16 21.59 20.51
C ALA A 10 -5.39 20.31 21.31
N LEU A 11 -5.92 19.27 20.67
CA LEU A 11 -6.46 18.09 21.33
C LEU A 11 -5.43 17.25 22.11
N GLY A 12 -4.16 17.64 22.15
CA GLY A 12 -3.12 17.02 22.99
C GLY A 12 -2.86 15.54 22.69
N ARG A 13 -3.26 15.06 21.50
CA ARG A 13 -3.10 13.67 21.06
C ARG A 13 -2.14 13.68 19.88
N ASP A 14 -0.99 13.05 20.05
CA ASP A 14 -0.01 12.85 18.98
C ASP A 14 -0.43 11.74 18.01
N THR A 15 -1.49 10.99 18.33
CA THR A 15 -2.02 9.89 17.50
C THR A 15 -3.54 9.85 17.57
N ASN A 16 -4.17 9.65 16.42
CA ASN A 16 -5.61 9.46 16.33
C ASN A 16 -5.96 7.99 16.64
N ALA A 17 -6.42 7.72 17.87
CA ALA A 17 -6.84 6.38 18.32
C ALA A 17 -8.19 5.91 17.74
N PHE A 18 -8.58 6.38 16.55
CA PHE A 18 -9.81 5.93 15.90
C PHE A 18 -9.62 4.49 15.44
N THR A 19 -10.46 3.58 15.94
CA THR A 19 -10.42 2.14 15.61
C THR A 19 -11.83 1.65 15.30
N GLY A 20 -11.94 0.60 14.49
CA GLY A 20 -13.22 -0.05 14.20
C GLY A 20 -14.13 0.69 13.22
N ASN A 21 -13.64 1.72 12.50
CA ASN A 21 -14.44 2.37 11.47
C ASN A 21 -14.67 1.42 10.28
N ASP A 22 -15.88 1.48 9.71
CA ASP A 22 -16.26 0.71 8.53
C ASP A 22 -16.40 1.61 7.30
N PHE A 23 -15.42 1.50 6.40
CA PHE A 23 -15.36 2.19 5.12
C PHE A 23 -15.73 1.27 3.94
N THR A 24 -16.19 0.04 4.18
CA THR A 24 -16.45 -0.92 3.09
C THR A 24 -17.55 -0.48 2.13
N GLY A 25 -18.49 0.34 2.59
CA GLY A 25 -19.54 0.96 1.76
C GLY A 25 -19.25 2.40 1.32
N ALA A 26 -18.07 2.94 1.65
CA ALA A 26 -17.70 4.32 1.35
C ALA A 26 -17.02 4.45 -0.02
N GLU A 27 -17.33 5.53 -0.74
CA GLU A 27 -16.51 5.99 -1.86
C GLU A 27 -15.35 6.85 -1.32
N LEU A 28 -14.11 6.38 -1.49
CA LEU A 28 -12.92 7.11 -1.08
C LEU A 28 -12.31 7.83 -2.29
N ASP A 29 -12.58 9.13 -2.43
CA ASP A 29 -11.98 9.97 -3.48
C ASP A 29 -11.10 11.06 -2.88
N GLY A 30 -9.83 11.11 -3.29
CA GLY A 30 -8.87 12.10 -2.79
C GLY A 30 -8.53 12.00 -1.29
N VAL A 31 -8.80 10.86 -0.66
CA VAL A 31 -8.58 10.67 0.79
C VAL A 31 -7.13 10.30 1.09
N ALA A 32 -6.58 10.89 2.15
CA ALA A 32 -5.29 10.53 2.71
C ALA A 32 -5.45 10.22 4.21
N PHE A 33 -4.95 9.06 4.61
CA PHE A 33 -4.89 8.67 6.02
C PHE A 33 -3.52 9.02 6.58
N HIS A 34 -3.50 9.73 7.70
CA HIS A 34 -2.29 10.14 8.43
C HIS A 34 -2.49 9.81 9.92
N ASP A 35 -1.45 9.29 10.56
CA ASP A 35 -1.39 9.04 12.00
C ASP A 35 -2.55 8.20 12.57
N ILE A 36 -2.98 7.20 11.79
CA ILE A 36 -4.03 6.22 12.13
C ILE A 36 -3.58 4.80 11.76
N ASP A 37 -3.93 3.82 12.58
CA ASP A 37 -3.75 2.39 12.27
C ASP A 37 -4.80 1.94 11.23
N LEU A 38 -4.34 1.71 10.00
CA LEU A 38 -5.18 1.26 8.89
C LEU A 38 -5.67 -0.19 9.06
N ARG A 39 -4.90 -1.05 9.74
CA ARG A 39 -5.31 -2.44 10.02
C ARG A 39 -6.42 -2.52 11.06
N ALA A 40 -6.55 -1.49 11.90
CA ALA A 40 -7.65 -1.37 12.85
C ALA A 40 -8.97 -0.90 12.20
N GLN A 41 -9.01 -0.64 10.89
CA GLN A 41 -10.21 -0.22 10.16
C GLN A 41 -10.70 -1.31 9.20
N ARG A 42 -12.00 -1.31 8.89
CA ARG A 42 -12.55 -2.11 7.78
C ARG A 42 -12.53 -1.26 6.52
N LEU A 43 -11.49 -1.44 5.71
CA LEU A 43 -11.27 -0.67 4.47
C LEU A 43 -11.94 -1.35 3.26
N PRO A 44 -12.30 -0.59 2.21
CA PRO A 44 -12.69 -1.18 0.94
C PRO A 44 -11.54 -2.04 0.38
N GLY A 45 -11.91 -3.12 -0.29
CA GLY A 45 -10.97 -4.12 -0.80
C GLY A 45 -10.85 -4.15 -2.31
N LEU A 46 -10.34 -5.28 -2.81
CA LEU A 46 -10.26 -5.56 -4.23
C LEU A 46 -11.64 -5.56 -4.90
N PRO A 47 -11.72 -5.23 -6.20
CA PRO A 47 -10.60 -4.93 -7.11
C PRO A 47 -10.10 -3.48 -7.06
N GLY A 48 -10.83 -2.58 -6.40
CA GLY A 48 -10.56 -1.13 -6.47
C GLY A 48 -9.48 -0.63 -5.51
N HIS A 49 -9.29 -1.30 -4.38
CA HIS A 49 -8.40 -0.88 -3.32
C HIS A 49 -7.51 -2.02 -2.84
N ALA A 50 -6.28 -1.71 -2.46
CA ALA A 50 -5.38 -2.65 -1.80
C ALA A 50 -4.68 -1.94 -0.63
N LEU A 51 -4.78 -2.51 0.57
CA LEU A 51 -3.91 -2.14 1.67
C LEU A 51 -2.55 -2.81 1.45
N ILE A 52 -1.50 -2.01 1.35
CA ILE A 52 -0.12 -2.46 1.26
C ILE A 52 0.65 -2.06 2.52
N ASP A 53 1.59 -2.91 2.91
CA ASP A 53 2.57 -2.68 3.97
C ASP A 53 3.99 -2.62 3.37
N ARG A 54 4.98 -2.18 4.16
CA ARG A 54 6.37 -2.05 3.69
C ARG A 54 6.44 -1.25 2.39
N VAL A 55 5.75 -0.11 2.34
CA VAL A 55 5.56 0.69 1.12
C VAL A 55 6.88 0.95 0.39
N ALA A 56 7.93 1.34 1.11
CA ALA A 56 9.24 1.61 0.52
C ALA A 56 9.85 0.38 -0.17
N ASP A 57 9.77 -0.80 0.46
CA ASP A 57 10.30 -2.04 -0.12
C ASP A 57 9.52 -2.46 -1.36
N ARG A 58 8.19 -2.37 -1.31
CA ARG A 58 7.31 -2.69 -2.44
C ARG A 58 7.51 -1.73 -3.61
N VAL A 59 7.66 -0.44 -3.33
CA VAL A 59 7.99 0.56 -4.35
C VAL A 59 9.30 0.23 -5.03
N ARG A 60 10.36 -0.08 -4.27
CA ARG A 60 11.66 -0.47 -4.84
C ARG A 60 11.57 -1.71 -5.73
N ALA A 61 10.83 -2.73 -5.29
CA ALA A 61 10.61 -3.94 -6.10
C ALA A 61 9.82 -3.64 -7.39
N THR A 62 8.82 -2.77 -7.29
CA THR A 62 7.96 -2.39 -8.42
C THR A 62 8.72 -1.52 -9.43
N LEU A 63 9.62 -0.64 -8.99
CA LEU A 63 10.47 0.16 -9.88
C LEU A 63 11.30 -0.72 -10.82
N ALA A 64 11.83 -1.85 -10.34
CA ALA A 64 12.58 -2.79 -11.18
C ALA A 64 11.74 -3.38 -12.33
N LEU A 65 10.41 -3.52 -12.13
CA LEU A 65 9.50 -3.91 -13.20
C LEU A 65 9.30 -2.78 -14.22
N VAL A 66 9.08 -1.56 -13.72
CA VAL A 66 8.87 -0.36 -14.55
C VAL A 66 10.05 -0.08 -15.49
N GLU A 67 11.29 -0.27 -15.03
CA GLU A 67 12.48 -0.04 -15.87
C GLU A 67 12.51 -0.90 -17.14
N ARG A 68 11.77 -2.02 -17.18
CA ARG A 68 11.69 -2.92 -18.34
C ARG A 68 10.65 -2.48 -19.38
N TRP A 69 9.81 -1.49 -19.08
CA TRP A 69 8.80 -1.01 -20.02
C TRP A 69 9.48 -0.31 -21.21
N PRO A 70 8.94 -0.41 -22.44
CA PRO A 70 9.59 0.13 -23.63
C PRO A 70 9.53 1.66 -23.72
N ASP A 71 8.43 2.27 -23.25
CA ASP A 71 8.16 3.70 -23.40
C ASP A 71 8.69 4.50 -22.21
N GLU A 72 9.60 5.43 -22.47
CA GLU A 72 10.22 6.31 -21.46
C GLU A 72 9.21 7.19 -20.72
N ARG A 73 8.18 7.70 -21.41
CA ARG A 73 7.16 8.55 -20.77
C ARG A 73 6.34 7.76 -19.77
N HIS A 74 6.06 6.49 -20.07
CA HIS A 74 5.38 5.59 -19.13
C HIS A 74 6.28 5.25 -17.94
N ARG A 75 7.58 5.01 -18.17
CA ARG A 75 8.55 4.80 -17.08
C ARG A 75 8.60 6.00 -16.13
N ASP A 76 8.72 7.20 -16.68
CA ASP A 76 8.83 8.43 -15.90
C ASP A 76 7.56 8.73 -15.07
N GLU A 77 6.38 8.56 -15.67
CA GLU A 77 5.12 8.73 -14.94
C GLU A 77 4.99 7.72 -13.79
N ALA A 78 5.25 6.44 -14.06
CA ALA A 78 5.20 5.39 -13.04
C ALA A 78 6.22 5.64 -11.91
N ARG A 79 7.46 6.01 -12.27
CA ARG A 79 8.51 6.34 -11.30
C ARG A 79 8.09 7.48 -10.38
N ARG A 80 7.58 8.58 -10.95
CA ARG A 80 7.10 9.74 -10.15
C ARG A 80 5.97 9.36 -9.20
N SER A 81 5.00 8.56 -9.65
CA SER A 81 3.89 8.12 -8.80
C SER A 81 4.35 7.19 -7.67
N LEU A 82 5.23 6.24 -7.96
CA LEU A 82 5.79 5.33 -6.95
C LEU A 82 6.65 6.06 -5.92
N GLU A 83 7.50 7.00 -6.36
CA GLU A 83 8.28 7.83 -5.45
C GLU A 83 7.40 8.75 -4.61
N PHE A 84 6.34 9.32 -5.19
CA PHE A 84 5.37 10.11 -4.43
C PHE A 84 4.73 9.26 -3.33
N LEU A 85 4.32 8.03 -3.65
CA LEU A 85 3.77 7.09 -2.69
C LEU A 85 4.77 6.79 -1.55
N ALA A 86 6.02 6.48 -1.87
CA ALA A 86 7.04 6.17 -0.86
C ALA A 86 7.41 7.36 0.05
N ARG A 87 7.31 8.60 -0.44
CA ARG A 87 7.64 9.80 0.33
C ARG A 87 6.51 10.30 1.23
N HIS A 88 5.25 10.11 0.82
CA HIS A 88 4.10 10.74 1.47
C HIS A 88 3.21 9.77 2.24
N ARG A 89 3.46 8.47 2.13
CA ARG A 89 2.79 7.45 2.92
C ARG A 89 3.75 6.90 3.97
N GLY A 90 3.19 6.48 5.10
CA GLY A 90 3.93 5.72 6.11
C GLY A 90 4.27 4.33 5.60
N ASP A 91 4.58 3.41 6.53
CA ASP A 91 4.88 2.02 6.15
C ASP A 91 3.66 1.29 5.58
N GLU A 92 2.46 1.83 5.76
CA GLU A 92 1.21 1.29 5.24
C GLU A 92 0.44 2.32 4.41
N ALA A 93 -0.21 1.84 3.36
CA ALA A 93 -1.01 2.68 2.47
C ALA A 93 -2.18 1.90 1.87
N LEU A 94 -3.36 2.52 1.85
CA LEU A 94 -4.44 2.12 0.97
C LEU A 94 -4.18 2.74 -0.41
N VAL A 95 -4.06 1.90 -1.45
CA VAL A 95 -3.77 2.34 -2.81
C VAL A 95 -4.87 1.91 -3.78
N THR A 96 -5.05 2.68 -4.83
CA THR A 96 -5.90 2.40 -5.98
C THR A 96 -5.08 2.43 -7.28
N PRO A 97 -5.57 1.85 -8.39
CA PRO A 97 -4.92 2.01 -9.69
C PRO A 97 -4.77 3.48 -10.14
N ARG A 98 -5.60 4.40 -9.64
CA ARG A 98 -5.53 5.82 -9.98
C ARG A 98 -4.37 6.55 -9.30
N ASP A 99 -3.97 6.09 -8.11
CA ASP A 99 -2.81 6.63 -7.38
C ASP A 99 -1.48 6.32 -8.09
N LEU A 100 -1.48 5.28 -8.92
CA LEU A 100 -0.29 4.70 -9.55
C LEU A 100 -0.11 5.20 -10.99
N GLY A 101 -0.16 6.51 -11.20
CA GLY A 101 0.11 7.13 -12.50
C GLY A 101 -1.14 7.46 -13.28
N ARG A 102 -1.74 8.62 -12.99
CA ARG A 102 -2.98 9.10 -13.61
C ARG A 102 -2.88 9.20 -15.14
N LYS A 103 -1.68 9.47 -15.68
CA LYS A 103 -1.44 9.61 -17.12
C LYS A 103 -1.08 8.30 -17.81
N LEU A 104 -0.93 7.20 -17.07
CA LEU A 104 -0.66 5.90 -17.66
C LEU A 104 -1.91 5.32 -18.35
N PRO A 105 -1.71 4.57 -19.46
CA PRO A 105 -2.75 3.72 -20.02
C PRO A 105 -3.39 2.80 -18.95
N PRO A 106 -4.70 2.50 -19.03
CA PRO A 106 -5.39 1.65 -18.05
C PRO A 106 -4.70 0.31 -17.77
N ALA A 107 -4.19 -0.35 -18.81
CA ALA A 107 -3.49 -1.62 -18.69
C ALA A 107 -2.20 -1.51 -17.85
N LEU A 108 -1.40 -0.47 -18.09
CA LEU A 108 -0.16 -0.24 -17.33
C LEU A 108 -0.44 0.16 -15.88
N ARG A 109 -1.51 0.91 -15.61
CA ARG A 109 -1.95 1.17 -14.23
C ARG A 109 -2.34 -0.10 -13.51
N GLN A 110 -3.08 -0.98 -14.18
CA GLN A 110 -3.47 -2.25 -13.59
C GLN A 110 -2.25 -3.14 -13.34
N GLU A 111 -1.32 -3.23 -14.30
CA GLU A 111 -0.05 -3.95 -14.11
C GLU A 111 0.72 -3.41 -12.90
N LEU A 112 0.79 -2.08 -12.75
CA LEU A 112 1.48 -1.44 -11.64
C LEU A 112 0.79 -1.70 -10.30
N PHE A 113 -0.55 -1.65 -10.29
CA PHE A 113 -1.37 -1.99 -9.12
C PHE A 113 -1.21 -3.45 -8.69
N GLU A 114 -1.19 -4.37 -9.66
CA GLU A 114 -0.91 -5.79 -9.43
C GLU A 114 0.50 -5.99 -8.88
N ALA A 115 1.50 -5.32 -9.45
CA ALA A 115 2.89 -5.44 -9.03
C ALA A 115 3.08 -4.96 -7.58
N ILE A 116 2.53 -3.80 -7.22
CA ILE A 116 2.72 -3.24 -5.89
C ILE A 116 1.91 -3.98 -4.81
N ARG A 117 0.74 -4.52 -5.15
CA ARG A 117 -0.09 -5.25 -4.18
C ARG A 117 0.41 -6.66 -3.91
N ARG A 118 1.14 -7.27 -4.85
CA ARG A 118 1.75 -8.61 -4.64
C ARG A 118 2.69 -8.57 -3.43
N ARG A 119 2.58 -9.57 -2.58
CA ARG A 119 3.51 -9.75 -1.45
C ARG A 119 4.86 -10.18 -2.02
N SER A 120 5.96 -9.57 -1.57
CA SER A 120 7.32 -10.01 -1.89
C SER A 120 7.62 -11.45 -1.41
N SER A 121 6.71 -12.07 -0.66
CA SER A 121 6.74 -13.47 -0.20
C SER A 121 6.27 -14.49 -1.25
N ASP A 122 5.88 -14.08 -2.46
CA ASP A 122 5.55 -15.03 -3.55
C ASP A 122 6.79 -15.59 -4.28
N THR A 123 7.99 -15.41 -3.72
CA THR A 123 9.03 -16.43 -3.87
C THR A 123 8.64 -17.59 -2.96
N SER A 124 7.80 -18.49 -3.48
CA SER A 124 7.49 -19.76 -2.81
C SER A 124 8.80 -20.42 -2.35
N PRO A 125 8.92 -20.85 -1.09
CA PRO A 125 9.89 -21.88 -0.77
C PRO A 125 9.46 -23.14 -1.54
N ASP A 126 10.39 -23.68 -2.31
CA ASP A 126 10.29 -24.98 -2.96
C ASP A 126 9.56 -26.01 -2.06
N PRO A 127 8.40 -26.57 -2.46
CA PRO A 127 7.79 -27.70 -1.78
C PRO A 127 8.54 -28.98 -2.20
N GLY A 128 9.83 -29.05 -1.89
CA GLY A 128 10.74 -30.08 -2.41
C GLY A 128 11.73 -30.66 -1.41
N SER A 129 11.74 -30.20 -0.15
CA SER A 129 12.55 -30.88 0.89
C SER A 129 11.71 -31.96 1.57
N PRO A 130 12.01 -33.27 1.37
CA PRO A 130 11.36 -34.32 2.13
C PRO A 130 11.76 -34.23 3.61
N PRO A 131 10.90 -34.68 4.54
CA PRO A 131 11.24 -34.72 5.95
C PRO A 131 12.46 -35.62 6.16
N ARG A 132 13.49 -35.09 6.81
CA ARG A 132 14.65 -35.85 7.26
C ARG A 132 14.17 -36.82 8.34
N GLU A 133 14.07 -38.10 8.00
CA GLU A 133 13.68 -39.15 8.95
C GLU A 133 14.59 -39.14 10.19
N PRO A 134 14.04 -39.35 11.40
CA PRO A 134 14.86 -39.62 12.57
C PRO A 134 15.51 -41.00 12.41
N GLY A 135 16.85 -41.04 12.40
CA GLY A 135 17.62 -42.28 12.37
C GLY A 135 17.35 -43.13 13.63
N PRO A 136 17.45 -44.47 13.52
CA PRO A 136 17.02 -45.38 14.58
C PRO A 136 17.91 -45.25 15.81
N GLU A 137 17.27 -45.11 16.98
CA GLU A 137 17.88 -45.46 18.26
C GLU A 137 18.18 -46.96 18.27
N ALA A 138 19.42 -47.31 18.62
CA ALA A 138 19.80 -48.64 19.11
C ALA A 138 21.18 -48.57 19.76
N PRO A 139 21.52 -49.50 20.67
CA PRO A 139 20.72 -50.08 21.76
C PRO A 139 21.23 -49.67 23.15
#